data_AF-A0AA38TJE3-F1
#
_entry.id   AF-A0AA38TJE3-F1
#
_cell.length_a   1.000
_cell.length_b   1.000
_cell.length_c   1.000
_cell.angle_alpha   90.00
_cell.angle_beta   90.00
_cell.angle_gamma   90.00
#
_symmetry.space_group_name_H-M   'P 1'
#
loop_
_entity.id
_entity.type
_entity.pdbx_description
1 polymer ?
#
loop_
_entity_poly.entity_id
_entity_poly.type
_entity_poly.pdbx_seq_one_letter_code
_entity_poly.pdbx_strand_id
1 'polypeptide(L)'
;MADSIITSEAPTSSSQLDPPSRTICRVCQKQFSQYTCPRCNTRYCSLPCYKAHSLRCTESFMRDNVMGEMQQLEPGDETKQKMLDILKRFHSEEEADSMDDDGLAESALSEETIEKVMSGLEINFDDLSSEEKKHFQRAVASGELSKLIEPWEPWWLKPAAKTISLSREGTQRVQPIAKQEPDSSPRIHEVPPGPETALAPVNKLSSTEPSPLLAVHLVDILYSYCFTLRLYNGDWESDPTGSVTVVLTVSSVLGQGGQPETVSEALSYCLEQTCSPGFRHTGGLRFGLGLLDDVVSLLSLGGDGLVCGLCDLHRMIKGGMREVKLDKARNAKRTEIKRRLTAGERKVYFLMCWVHEQPAEVWSSLAGLVTAEKNAAVDYVAGDGKGGGRGRNKAETKGKVIIEEV
;
A
#
# COMPACT_ATOMS: atom_id res chain seq x y z
N MET A 1 24.43 -53.87 21.64
CA MET A 1 24.00 -55.09 20.92
C MET A 1 23.32 -54.62 19.67
N ALA A 2 23.76 -55.13 18.52
CA ALA A 2 23.35 -54.67 17.20
C ALA A 2 22.11 -55.45 16.76
N ASP A 3 20.99 -54.76 16.52
CA ASP A 3 19.77 -55.40 16.04
C ASP A 3 19.60 -55.19 14.53
N SER A 4 20.15 -56.18 13.83
CA SER A 4 19.66 -56.87 12.64
C SER A 4 18.56 -56.22 11.79
N ILE A 5 18.96 -55.76 10.60
CA ILE A 5 18.07 -55.49 9.46
C ILE A 5 17.73 -56.83 8.80
N ILE A 6 16.45 -57.20 8.81
CA ILE A 6 15.93 -58.37 8.10
C ILE A 6 15.72 -58.00 6.64
N THR A 7 16.56 -58.52 5.75
CA THR A 7 16.32 -58.57 4.31
C THR A 7 15.47 -59.80 3.97
N SER A 8 14.30 -59.59 3.38
CA SER A 8 13.53 -60.64 2.70
C SER A 8 13.64 -60.48 1.19
N GLU A 9 14.42 -61.34 0.56
CA GLU A 9 14.33 -61.64 -0.86
C GLU A 9 13.31 -62.77 -1.08
N ALA A 10 12.44 -62.63 -2.07
CA ALA A 10 11.95 -63.76 -2.83
C ALA A 10 11.64 -63.32 -4.29
N PRO A 11 12.15 -64.02 -5.31
CA PRO A 11 11.98 -63.71 -6.71
C PRO A 11 10.78 -64.45 -7.31
N THR A 12 10.07 -63.84 -8.26
CA THR A 12 9.16 -64.56 -9.15
C THR A 12 9.45 -64.23 -10.60
N SER A 13 9.65 -65.30 -11.34
CA SER A 13 10.07 -65.39 -12.73
C SER A 13 9.06 -64.82 -13.73
N SER A 14 9.56 -64.14 -14.76
CA SER A 14 8.96 -64.19 -16.09
C SER A 14 10.01 -64.06 -17.19
N SER A 15 10.08 -65.13 -18.00
CA SER A 15 10.32 -65.20 -19.46
C SER A 15 11.46 -64.41 -20.11
N GLN A 16 12.35 -65.19 -20.74
CA GLN A 16 13.32 -64.83 -21.78
C GLN A 16 12.65 -64.11 -22.96
N LEU A 17 13.27 -63.01 -23.43
CA LEU A 17 13.61 -62.66 -24.83
C LEU A 17 13.86 -61.14 -24.92
N ASP A 18 15.13 -60.77 -24.75
CA ASP A 18 15.84 -59.57 -25.20
C ASP A 18 16.93 -59.28 -24.16
N PRO A 19 18.22 -59.09 -24.54
CA PRO A 19 19.20 -58.62 -23.57
C PRO A 19 18.66 -57.28 -23.05
N PRO A 20 18.42 -57.08 -21.73
CA PRO A 20 17.98 -55.79 -21.25
C PRO A 20 19.06 -54.84 -21.72
N SER A 21 18.70 -53.89 -22.58
CA SER A 21 19.62 -52.90 -23.12
C SER A 21 20.25 -52.21 -21.92
N ARG A 22 21.41 -52.73 -21.48
CA ARG A 22 22.02 -52.39 -20.20
C ARG A 22 22.45 -50.95 -20.36
N THR A 23 21.57 -50.06 -19.95
CA THR A 23 21.73 -48.64 -20.22
C THR A 23 22.70 -48.13 -19.17
N ILE A 24 23.72 -47.42 -19.60
CA ILE A 24 24.68 -46.84 -18.69
C ILE A 24 23.97 -45.78 -17.84
N CYS A 25 24.31 -45.71 -16.55
CA CYS A 25 23.82 -44.68 -15.63
C CYS A 25 24.06 -43.29 -16.23
N ARG A 26 22.99 -42.50 -16.42
CA ARG A 26 23.11 -41.18 -17.05
C ARG A 26 23.73 -40.12 -16.14
N VAL A 27 23.95 -40.45 -14.87
CA VAL A 27 24.51 -39.54 -13.87
C VAL A 27 26.02 -39.73 -13.74
N CYS A 28 26.48 -40.95 -13.46
CA CYS A 28 27.91 -41.21 -13.25
C CYS A 28 28.62 -41.79 -14.47
N GLN A 29 27.88 -42.36 -15.44
CA GLN A 29 28.38 -43.05 -16.63
C GLN A 29 29.37 -44.20 -16.38
N LYS A 30 29.58 -44.62 -15.12
CA LYS A 30 30.57 -45.63 -14.72
C LYS A 30 30.00 -47.04 -14.61
N GLN A 31 28.68 -47.18 -14.45
CA GLN A 31 28.01 -48.45 -14.19
C GLN A 31 26.65 -48.49 -14.89
N PHE A 32 26.08 -49.67 -15.05
CA PHE A 32 24.73 -49.84 -15.60
C PHE A 32 23.65 -49.33 -14.63
N SER A 33 22.60 -48.71 -15.15
CA SER A 33 21.48 -48.23 -14.34
C SER A 33 20.66 -49.40 -13.79
N GLN A 34 20.34 -49.33 -12.49
CA GLN A 34 19.47 -50.29 -11.81
C GLN A 34 18.08 -49.70 -11.54
N TYR A 35 17.96 -48.38 -11.53
CA TYR A 35 16.77 -47.66 -11.13
C TYR A 35 16.45 -46.52 -12.11
N THR A 36 15.19 -46.08 -12.13
CA THR A 36 14.71 -44.97 -12.97
C THR A 36 13.93 -44.00 -12.10
N CYS A 37 14.24 -42.70 -12.20
CA CYS A 37 13.53 -41.67 -11.46
C CYS A 37 12.09 -41.54 -11.99
N PRO A 38 11.04 -41.66 -11.16
CA PRO A 38 9.66 -41.64 -11.64
C PRO A 38 9.20 -40.27 -12.14
N ARG A 39 9.89 -39.18 -11.76
CA ARG A 39 9.50 -37.81 -12.14
C ARG A 39 10.08 -37.37 -13.47
N CYS A 40 11.34 -37.70 -13.74
CA CYS A 40 12.04 -37.24 -14.94
C CYS A 40 12.55 -38.38 -15.84
N ASN A 41 12.21 -39.62 -15.49
CA ASN A 41 12.58 -40.84 -16.21
C ASN A 41 14.10 -41.04 -16.39
N THR A 42 14.93 -40.38 -15.57
CA THR A 42 16.39 -40.50 -15.63
C THR A 42 16.86 -41.79 -14.98
N ARG A 43 17.68 -42.56 -15.69
CA ARG A 43 18.20 -43.85 -15.22
C ARG A 43 19.50 -43.69 -14.43
N TYR A 44 19.56 -44.29 -13.25
CA TYR A 44 20.68 -44.18 -12.31
C TYR A 44 21.06 -45.54 -11.70
N CYS A 45 22.30 -45.68 -11.20
CA CYS A 45 22.79 -46.95 -10.65
C CYS A 45 22.63 -47.10 -9.13
N SER A 46 22.55 -45.99 -8.38
CA SER A 46 22.57 -46.01 -6.91
C SER A 46 22.01 -44.71 -6.31
N LEU A 47 21.72 -44.72 -5.00
CA LEU A 47 21.20 -43.57 -4.27
C LEU A 47 22.06 -42.28 -4.39
N PRO A 48 23.41 -42.33 -4.39
CA PRO A 48 24.22 -41.15 -4.68
C PRO A 48 23.94 -40.54 -6.06
N CYS A 49 23.74 -41.38 -7.08
CA CYS A 49 23.35 -40.91 -8.41
C CYS A 49 21.91 -40.37 -8.41
N TYR A 50 21.02 -40.92 -7.59
CA TYR A 50 19.69 -40.34 -7.37
C TYR A 50 19.77 -38.97 -6.67
N LYS A 51 20.67 -38.73 -5.73
CA LYS A 51 20.81 -37.39 -5.13
C LYS A 51 21.42 -36.36 -6.09
N ALA A 52 22.28 -36.81 -7.01
CA ALA A 52 23.00 -35.93 -7.93
C ALA A 52 22.29 -35.66 -9.27
N HIS A 53 21.25 -36.42 -9.65
CA HIS A 53 20.68 -36.31 -11.01
C HIS A 53 19.88 -35.03 -11.29
N SER A 54 19.17 -34.49 -10.30
CA SER A 54 18.41 -33.24 -10.42
C SER A 54 17.94 -32.78 -9.04
N LEU A 55 18.41 -31.59 -8.62
CA LEU A 55 17.98 -30.95 -7.37
C LEU A 55 16.47 -30.79 -7.31
N ARG A 56 15.82 -30.46 -8.44
CA ARG A 56 14.36 -30.29 -8.52
C ARG A 56 13.59 -31.59 -8.26
N CYS A 57 14.12 -32.74 -8.71
CA CYS A 57 13.45 -34.03 -8.50
C CYS A 57 13.66 -34.57 -7.08
N THR A 58 14.84 -34.33 -6.49
CA THR A 58 15.15 -34.75 -5.12
C THR A 58 14.47 -33.87 -4.09
N GLU A 59 14.46 -32.55 -4.30
CA GLU A 59 13.79 -31.60 -3.40
C GLU A 59 12.29 -31.80 -3.43
N SER A 60 11.68 -31.95 -4.61
CA SER A 60 10.25 -32.22 -4.72
C SER A 60 9.85 -33.55 -4.07
N PHE A 61 10.67 -34.60 -4.19
CA PHE A 61 10.40 -35.87 -3.49
C PHE A 61 10.55 -35.74 -1.96
N MET A 62 11.60 -35.06 -1.48
CA MET A 62 11.79 -34.81 -0.04
C MET A 62 10.68 -33.92 0.52
N ARG A 63 10.27 -32.88 -0.22
CA ARG A 63 9.15 -32.01 0.14
C ARG A 63 7.85 -32.80 0.22
N ASP A 64 7.55 -33.62 -0.79
CA ASP A 64 6.31 -34.42 -0.80
C ASP A 64 6.31 -35.47 0.34
N ASN A 65 7.47 -36.01 0.70
CA ASN A 65 7.59 -36.93 1.84
C ASN A 65 7.43 -36.21 3.19
N VAL A 66 8.05 -35.03 3.35
CA VAL A 66 7.90 -34.20 4.56
C VAL A 66 6.48 -33.66 4.69
N MET A 67 5.88 -33.19 3.60
CA MET A 67 4.49 -32.75 3.56
C MET A 67 3.52 -33.92 3.85
N GLY A 68 3.83 -35.12 3.35
CA GLY A 68 3.07 -36.34 3.66
C GLY A 68 3.16 -36.72 5.14
N GLU A 69 4.33 -36.65 5.76
CA GLU A 69 4.49 -36.87 7.21
C GLU A 69 3.84 -35.75 8.03
N MET A 70 3.93 -34.49 7.60
CA MET A 70 3.25 -33.35 8.24
C MET A 70 1.74 -33.41 8.11
N GLN A 71 1.19 -33.96 7.02
CA GLN A 71 -0.25 -34.20 6.88
C GLN A 71 -0.74 -35.37 7.72
N GLN A 72 0.13 -36.35 8.03
CA GLN A 72 -0.18 -37.38 9.03
C GLN A 72 0.00 -36.88 10.47
N LEU A 73 0.74 -35.79 10.65
CA LEU A 73 0.80 -34.96 11.85
C LEU A 73 -0.22 -33.81 11.74
N GLU A 74 -1.50 -34.12 11.51
CA GLU A 74 -2.50 -33.15 11.95
C GLU A 74 -2.29 -32.91 13.45
N PRO A 75 -2.15 -31.66 13.92
CA PRO A 75 -2.02 -31.40 15.34
C PRO A 75 -3.35 -31.78 15.97
N GLY A 76 -3.44 -33.00 16.49
CA GLY A 76 -4.58 -33.45 17.27
C GLY A 76 -4.84 -32.46 18.40
N ASP A 77 -6.10 -32.36 18.84
CA ASP A 77 -6.54 -31.39 19.84
C ASP A 77 -5.61 -31.34 21.06
N GLU A 78 -5.00 -32.46 21.46
CA GLU A 78 -4.01 -32.50 22.56
C GLU A 78 -2.77 -31.64 22.33
N THR A 79 -2.29 -31.50 21.10
CA THR A 79 -1.12 -30.66 20.76
C THR A 79 -1.47 -29.18 20.82
N LYS A 80 -2.69 -28.83 20.36
CA LYS A 80 -3.24 -27.48 20.52
C LYS A 80 -3.48 -27.16 21.99
N GLN A 81 -4.02 -28.10 22.77
CA GLN A 81 -4.21 -27.98 24.21
C GLN A 81 -2.89 -27.74 24.94
N LYS A 82 -1.83 -28.49 24.58
CA LYS A 82 -0.49 -28.29 25.15
C LYS A 82 0.11 -26.93 24.79
N MET A 83 -0.13 -26.45 23.58
CA MET A 83 0.33 -25.13 23.16
C MET A 83 -0.45 -24.00 23.87
N LEU A 84 -1.77 -24.18 24.06
CA LEU A 84 -2.60 -23.31 24.90
C LEU A 84 -2.10 -23.29 26.34
N ASP A 85 -1.75 -24.45 26.92
CA ASP A 85 -1.20 -24.53 28.27
C ASP A 85 0.18 -23.85 28.37
N ILE A 86 1.01 -23.92 27.33
CA ILE A 86 2.31 -23.23 27.29
C ILE A 86 2.11 -21.71 27.22
N LEU A 87 1.22 -21.21 26.37
CA LEU A 87 0.87 -19.78 26.28
C LEU A 87 0.26 -19.28 27.59
N LYS A 88 -0.66 -20.04 28.18
CA LYS A 88 -1.25 -19.74 29.49
C LYS A 88 -0.19 -19.67 30.58
N ARG A 89 0.76 -20.61 30.62
CA ARG A 89 1.85 -20.60 31.59
C ARG A 89 2.78 -19.40 31.42
N PHE A 90 3.14 -19.07 30.18
CA PHE A 90 4.00 -17.92 29.91
C PHE A 90 3.34 -16.62 30.38
N HIS A 91 2.04 -16.44 30.10
CA HIS A 91 1.26 -15.31 30.62
C HIS A 91 1.15 -15.32 32.15
N SER A 92 0.97 -16.49 32.77
CA SER A 92 0.87 -16.61 34.23
C SER A 92 2.21 -16.33 34.94
N GLU A 93 3.33 -16.65 34.28
CA GLU A 93 4.69 -16.40 34.80
C GLU A 93 5.06 -14.91 34.69
N GLU A 94 4.63 -14.22 33.63
CA GLU A 94 4.76 -12.76 33.51
C GLU A 94 3.94 -11.98 34.56
N GLU A 95 2.75 -12.49 34.95
CA GLU A 95 1.92 -11.90 36.03
C GLU A 95 2.55 -12.02 37.43
N ALA A 96 3.40 -13.03 37.67
CA ALA A 96 3.97 -13.30 39.00
C ALA A 96 5.22 -12.46 39.30
N ASP A 97 5.95 -12.01 38.27
CA ASP A 97 7.17 -11.20 38.40
C ASP A 97 6.89 -9.67 38.44
N SER A 98 5.63 -9.23 38.29
CA SER A 98 5.23 -7.81 38.27
C SER A 98 4.56 -7.31 39.56
N MET A 99 4.81 -7.96 40.70
CA MET A 99 4.14 -7.68 41.99
C MET A 99 4.61 -6.41 42.72
N ASP A 100 5.35 -5.49 42.07
CA ASP A 100 5.87 -4.28 42.75
C ASP A 100 6.01 -3.03 41.85
N ASP A 101 5.18 -2.84 40.82
CA ASP A 101 5.00 -1.52 40.20
C ASP A 101 3.55 -1.21 39.83
N ASP A 102 3.02 -0.20 40.49
CA ASP A 102 1.66 0.31 40.41
C ASP A 102 1.51 1.10 39.09
N GLY A 103 1.18 0.45 37.97
CA GLY A 103 0.93 1.23 36.75
C GLY A 103 0.64 0.57 35.40
N LEU A 104 1.05 -0.67 35.10
CA LEU A 104 0.81 -1.26 33.77
C LEU A 104 0.68 -2.78 33.86
N ALA A 105 -0.52 -3.27 34.18
CA ALA A 105 -0.91 -4.60 33.74
C ALA A 105 -0.86 -4.61 32.21
N GLU A 106 0.15 -5.26 31.61
CA GLU A 106 0.07 -5.77 30.26
C GLU A 106 -1.07 -6.80 30.25
N SER A 107 -2.31 -6.31 30.06
CA SER A 107 -3.49 -7.17 30.02
C SER A 107 -3.32 -8.18 28.89
N ALA A 108 -3.14 -9.44 29.28
CA ALA A 108 -3.11 -10.59 28.40
C ALA A 108 -4.31 -10.58 27.44
N LEU A 109 -4.09 -11.07 26.22
CA LEU A 109 -5.17 -11.31 25.27
C LEU A 109 -6.22 -12.24 25.90
N SER A 110 -7.49 -12.00 25.62
CA SER A 110 -8.56 -12.84 26.14
C SER A 110 -8.43 -14.27 25.61
N GLU A 111 -8.86 -15.25 26.39
CA GLU A 111 -8.81 -16.67 26.00
C GLU A 111 -9.58 -16.93 24.70
N GLU A 112 -10.68 -16.21 24.47
CA GLU A 112 -11.47 -16.25 23.23
C GLU A 112 -10.67 -15.71 22.02
N THR A 113 -9.92 -14.62 22.22
CA THR A 113 -9.03 -14.06 21.19
C THR A 113 -7.93 -15.06 20.84
N ILE A 114 -7.30 -15.67 21.85
CA ILE A 114 -6.21 -16.64 21.67
C ILE A 114 -6.70 -17.88 20.90
N GLU A 115 -7.85 -18.44 21.29
CA GLU A 115 -8.44 -19.59 20.59
C GLU A 115 -8.79 -19.26 19.14
N LYS A 116 -9.32 -18.06 18.86
CA LYS A 116 -9.60 -17.60 17.49
C LYS A 116 -8.33 -17.49 16.65
N VAL A 117 -7.25 -16.88 17.17
CA VAL A 117 -5.95 -16.83 16.46
C VAL A 117 -5.47 -18.24 16.14
N MET A 118 -5.49 -19.15 17.11
CA MET A 118 -5.01 -20.51 16.95
C MET A 118 -5.87 -21.36 16.00
N SER A 119 -7.15 -21.03 15.86
CA SER A 119 -8.04 -21.64 14.87
C SER A 119 -7.77 -21.18 13.44
N GLY A 120 -6.90 -20.18 13.25
CA GLY A 120 -6.57 -19.61 11.94
C GLY A 120 -7.63 -18.65 11.40
N LEU A 121 -8.54 -18.18 12.25
CA LEU A 121 -9.53 -17.16 11.88
C LEU A 121 -8.89 -15.77 11.94
N GLU A 122 -9.20 -14.94 10.95
CA GLU A 122 -8.84 -13.51 10.99
C GLU A 122 -9.61 -12.82 12.12
N ILE A 123 -8.88 -12.08 12.97
CA ILE A 123 -9.45 -11.31 14.08
C ILE A 123 -9.66 -9.89 13.62
N ASN A 124 -10.89 -9.40 13.76
CA ASN A 124 -11.23 -8.01 13.49
C ASN A 124 -11.21 -7.19 14.78
N PHE A 125 -11.08 -5.87 14.66
CA PHE A 125 -11.14 -4.96 15.81
C PHE A 125 -12.42 -5.16 16.63
N ASP A 126 -13.53 -5.49 15.98
CA ASP A 126 -14.81 -5.71 16.65
C ASP A 126 -14.85 -6.97 17.53
N ASP A 127 -14.02 -7.97 17.23
CA ASP A 127 -13.92 -9.24 17.98
C ASP A 127 -13.19 -9.08 19.31
N LEU A 128 -12.46 -7.97 19.49
CA LEU A 128 -11.72 -7.68 20.70
C LEU A 128 -12.65 -7.26 21.84
N SER A 129 -12.31 -7.70 23.06
CA SER A 129 -12.94 -7.25 24.30
C SER A 129 -12.75 -5.75 24.51
N SER A 130 -13.54 -5.15 25.40
CA SER A 130 -13.43 -3.72 25.67
C SER A 130 -12.09 -3.30 26.28
N GLU A 131 -11.40 -4.22 26.94
CA GLU A 131 -10.08 -4.00 27.55
C GLU A 131 -8.98 -4.08 26.50
N GLU A 132 -9.01 -5.09 25.63
CA GLU A 132 -8.10 -5.23 24.48
C GLU A 132 -8.24 -4.04 23.52
N LYS A 133 -9.47 -3.59 23.23
CA LYS A 133 -9.70 -2.38 22.41
C LYS A 133 -9.04 -1.15 22.99
N LYS A 134 -9.13 -0.95 24.31
CA LYS A 134 -8.49 0.18 25.00
C LYS A 134 -6.97 0.05 24.99
N HIS A 135 -6.45 -1.15 25.19
CA HIS A 135 -5.02 -1.41 25.13
C HIS A 135 -4.48 -1.14 23.73
N PHE A 136 -5.13 -1.68 22.69
CA PHE A 136 -4.79 -1.40 21.30
C PHE A 136 -4.82 0.10 20.99
N GLN A 137 -5.88 0.82 21.38
CA GLN A 137 -5.96 2.27 21.20
C GLN A 137 -4.85 3.02 21.93
N ARG A 138 -4.44 2.57 23.12
CA ARG A 138 -3.32 3.14 23.87
C ARG A 138 -1.99 2.88 23.16
N ALA A 139 -1.76 1.68 22.66
CA ALA A 139 -0.57 1.30 21.89
C ALA A 139 -0.48 2.06 20.55
N VAL A 140 -1.62 2.30 19.89
CA VAL A 140 -1.71 3.19 18.72
C VAL A 140 -1.34 4.62 19.11
N ALA A 141 -1.90 5.15 20.20
CA ALA A 141 -1.66 6.52 20.64
C ALA A 141 -0.24 6.75 21.17
N SER A 142 0.39 5.75 21.81
CA SER A 142 1.77 5.80 22.26
C SER A 142 2.77 5.66 21.11
N GLY A 143 2.31 5.22 19.93
CA GLY A 143 3.14 4.97 18.77
C GLY A 143 3.96 3.67 18.87
N GLU A 144 3.67 2.80 19.83
CA GLU A 144 4.34 1.51 19.98
C GLU A 144 4.21 0.65 18.73
N LEU A 145 3.00 0.62 18.14
CA LEU A 145 2.70 -0.13 16.93
C LEU A 145 3.30 0.49 15.65
N SER A 146 3.89 1.69 15.72
CA SER A 146 4.45 2.35 14.53
C SER A 146 5.55 1.55 13.85
N LYS A 147 6.31 0.77 14.62
CA LYS A 147 7.40 -0.09 14.11
C LYS A 147 6.91 -1.30 13.32
N LEU A 148 5.65 -1.69 13.52
CA LEU A 148 5.02 -2.82 12.83
C LEU A 148 4.43 -2.40 11.48
N ILE A 149 4.29 -1.10 11.24
CA ILE A 149 3.73 -0.56 10.00
C ILE A 149 4.87 -0.20 9.07
N GLU A 150 4.94 -0.87 7.93
CA GLU A 150 5.88 -0.49 6.87
C GLU A 150 5.40 0.81 6.20
N PRO A 151 6.23 1.88 6.19
CA PRO A 151 5.87 3.11 5.50
C PRO A 151 5.75 2.88 4.00
N TRP A 152 4.64 3.33 3.43
CA TRP A 152 4.42 3.27 1.99
C TRP A 152 5.35 4.23 1.27
N GLU A 153 6.09 3.70 0.30
CA GLU A 153 6.85 4.52 -0.62
C GLU A 153 5.94 4.98 -1.77
N PRO A 154 5.81 6.31 -1.98
CA PRO A 154 4.96 6.82 -3.03
C PRO A 154 5.34 6.30 -4.41
N TRP A 155 4.35 5.84 -5.17
CA TRP A 155 4.58 5.20 -6.46
C TRP A 155 5.32 6.11 -7.45
N TRP A 156 5.12 7.43 -7.37
CA TRP A 156 5.78 8.41 -8.23
C TRP A 156 7.29 8.56 -7.99
N LEU A 157 7.80 8.06 -6.86
CA LEU A 157 9.24 8.03 -6.58
C LEU A 157 9.90 6.74 -7.10
N LYS A 158 9.10 5.70 -7.40
CA LYS A 158 9.61 4.41 -7.83
C LYS A 158 10.19 4.47 -9.24
N PRO A 159 11.25 3.71 -9.55
CA PRO A 159 11.81 3.64 -10.92
C PRO A 159 10.77 3.23 -11.98
N ALA A 160 9.81 2.38 -11.60
CA ALA A 160 8.73 1.94 -12.48
C ALA A 160 7.87 3.11 -13.01
N ALA A 161 7.70 4.18 -12.22
CA ALA A 161 6.92 5.34 -12.64
C ALA A 161 7.54 6.09 -13.83
N LYS A 162 8.87 6.04 -13.97
CA LYS A 162 9.58 6.66 -15.12
C LYS A 162 9.38 5.91 -16.43
N THR A 163 8.85 4.69 -16.37
CA THR A 163 8.60 3.83 -17.53
C THR A 163 7.14 3.84 -17.98
N ILE A 164 6.28 4.61 -17.31
CA ILE A 164 4.87 4.76 -17.69
C ILE A 164 4.82 5.32 -19.10
N SER A 165 4.09 4.63 -19.97
CA SER A 165 3.79 5.10 -21.32
C SER A 165 2.37 4.73 -21.72
N LEU A 166 1.66 5.69 -22.30
CA LEU A 166 0.32 5.51 -22.82
C LEU A 166 0.34 5.33 -24.35
N SER A 167 -0.73 4.76 -24.88
CA SER A 167 -0.98 4.72 -26.32
C SER A 167 -1.36 6.11 -26.84
N ARG A 168 -1.43 6.28 -28.16
CA ARG A 168 -1.90 7.54 -28.75
C ARG A 168 -3.33 7.85 -28.32
N GLU A 169 -4.09 6.79 -28.07
CA GLU A 169 -5.46 6.79 -27.61
C GLU A 169 -5.58 6.94 -26.08
N GLY A 170 -4.48 7.02 -25.33
CA GLY A 170 -4.48 7.21 -23.87
C GLY A 170 -4.66 5.94 -23.04
N THR A 171 -4.60 4.75 -23.67
CA THR A 171 -4.67 3.45 -22.97
C THR A 171 -3.30 3.00 -22.47
N GLN A 172 -3.25 2.31 -21.32
CA GLN A 172 -1.99 1.83 -20.76
C GLN A 172 -1.35 0.73 -21.63
N ARG A 173 -0.10 0.94 -22.09
CA ARG A 173 0.62 0.01 -22.98
C ARG A 173 1.24 -1.20 -22.27
N VAL A 174 1.58 -1.07 -21.00
CA VAL A 174 2.20 -2.13 -20.20
C VAL A 174 1.25 -2.48 -19.07
N GLN A 175 0.61 -3.65 -19.15
CA GLN A 175 -0.11 -4.23 -18.02
C GLN A 175 0.85 -5.14 -17.24
N PRO A 176 0.91 -5.04 -15.90
CA PRO A 176 1.52 -6.08 -15.10
C PRO A 176 0.83 -7.41 -15.46
N ILE A 177 1.60 -8.41 -15.88
CA ILE A 177 1.06 -9.78 -15.97
C ILE A 177 0.60 -10.11 -14.56
N ALA A 178 -0.71 -10.27 -14.37
CA ALA A 178 -1.26 -10.69 -13.09
C ALA A 178 -0.58 -12.01 -12.72
N LYS A 179 0.38 -11.96 -11.79
CA LYS A 179 0.85 -13.17 -11.13
C LYS A 179 -0.38 -13.73 -10.42
N GLN A 180 -0.88 -14.86 -10.91
CA GLN A 180 -1.90 -15.67 -10.25
C GLN A 180 -1.28 -16.33 -9.01
N GLU A 181 -0.79 -15.54 -8.07
CA GLU A 181 -0.55 -16.03 -6.72
C GLU A 181 -1.66 -15.46 -5.86
N PRO A 182 -2.44 -16.32 -5.18
CA PRO A 182 -3.49 -15.89 -4.27
C PRO A 182 -2.84 -15.41 -2.97
N ASP A 183 -2.03 -14.35 -3.04
CA ASP A 183 -1.55 -13.69 -1.83
C ASP A 183 -2.62 -12.69 -1.37
N SER A 184 -3.09 -12.92 -0.15
CA SER A 184 -4.04 -12.11 0.61
C SER A 184 -3.48 -10.75 1.05
N SER A 185 -2.36 -10.29 0.46
CA SER A 185 -1.84 -8.95 0.72
C SER A 185 -2.74 -7.87 0.09
N PRO A 186 -2.97 -6.73 0.77
CA PRO A 186 -3.68 -5.60 0.17
C PRO A 186 -3.00 -5.23 -1.15
N ARG A 187 -3.80 -5.03 -2.21
CA ARG A 187 -3.31 -4.83 -3.59
C ARG A 187 -2.69 -3.44 -3.76
N ILE A 188 -1.58 -3.17 -3.09
CA ILE A 188 -0.79 -1.96 -3.32
C ILE A 188 -0.03 -2.17 -4.62
N HIS A 189 -0.60 -1.69 -5.72
CA HIS A 189 0.06 -1.71 -7.01
C HIS A 189 1.36 -0.88 -6.95
N GLU A 190 2.45 -1.38 -7.56
CA GLU A 190 3.71 -0.64 -7.65
C GLU A 190 3.54 0.72 -8.35
N VAL A 191 2.65 0.78 -9.34
CA VAL A 191 2.17 1.99 -10.03
C VAL A 191 0.67 1.81 -10.27
N PRO A 192 -0.16 2.83 -10.01
CA PRO A 192 -1.60 2.71 -10.24
C PRO A 192 -1.90 2.44 -11.73
N PRO A 193 -2.84 1.53 -12.04
CA PRO A 193 -3.19 1.27 -13.44
C PRO A 193 -3.75 2.53 -14.10
N GLY A 194 -3.34 2.81 -15.33
CA GLY A 194 -3.88 3.89 -16.15
C GLY A 194 -5.24 3.55 -16.78
N PRO A 195 -5.70 4.37 -17.73
CA PRO A 195 -7.01 4.18 -18.36
C PRO A 195 -7.10 2.86 -19.14
N GLU A 196 -8.16 2.10 -18.87
CA GLU A 196 -8.49 0.87 -19.63
C GLU A 196 -9.11 1.18 -20.99
N THR A 197 -9.83 2.31 -21.07
CA THR A 197 -10.51 2.79 -22.28
C THR A 197 -9.80 4.00 -22.86
N ALA A 198 -9.86 4.13 -24.18
CA ALA A 198 -9.31 5.30 -24.87
C ALA A 198 -9.90 6.60 -24.32
N LEU A 199 -9.03 7.59 -24.08
CA LEU A 199 -9.43 8.92 -23.63
C LEU A 199 -10.15 9.64 -24.77
N ALA A 200 -11.28 10.26 -24.44
CA ALA A 200 -12.02 11.07 -25.40
C ALA A 200 -11.28 12.38 -25.69
N PRO A 201 -11.30 12.87 -26.94
CA PRO A 201 -10.82 14.21 -27.24
C PRO A 201 -11.59 15.28 -26.46
N VAL A 202 -10.90 16.31 -25.97
CA VAL A 202 -11.47 17.36 -25.10
C VAL A 202 -12.61 18.11 -25.80
N ASN A 203 -12.50 18.33 -27.11
CA ASN A 203 -13.53 18.99 -27.92
C ASN A 203 -14.87 18.21 -28.00
N LYS A 204 -14.88 16.91 -27.66
CA LYS A 204 -16.12 16.12 -27.56
C LYS A 204 -16.74 16.21 -26.17
N LEU A 205 -15.98 16.63 -25.16
CA LEU A 205 -16.43 16.74 -23.78
C LEU A 205 -17.01 18.13 -23.47
N SER A 206 -16.47 19.17 -24.12
CA SER A 206 -16.92 20.55 -23.97
C SER A 206 -16.97 21.24 -25.32
N SER A 207 -18.04 21.98 -25.58
CA SER A 207 -18.17 22.87 -26.73
C SER A 207 -17.46 24.22 -26.52
N THR A 208 -17.11 24.55 -25.28
CA THR A 208 -16.35 25.75 -24.91
C THR A 208 -14.87 25.42 -24.82
N GLU A 209 -14.02 26.37 -25.21
CA GLU A 209 -12.58 26.23 -25.06
C GLU A 209 -12.17 25.95 -23.59
N PRO A 210 -11.20 25.06 -23.35
CA PRO A 210 -10.71 24.79 -22.01
C PRO A 210 -10.15 26.06 -21.36
N SER A 211 -10.43 26.24 -20.06
CA SER A 211 -9.93 27.39 -19.30
C SER A 211 -8.39 27.42 -19.30
N PRO A 212 -7.76 28.61 -19.44
CA PRO A 212 -6.31 28.74 -19.32
C PRO A 212 -5.79 28.39 -17.91
N LEU A 213 -6.67 28.36 -16.90
CA LEU A 213 -6.33 28.08 -15.50
C LEU A 213 -6.27 26.58 -15.15
N LEU A 214 -6.50 25.68 -16.11
CA LEU A 214 -6.52 24.24 -15.85
C LEU A 214 -5.19 23.70 -15.30
N ALA A 215 -4.06 24.27 -15.71
CA ALA A 215 -2.75 23.95 -15.15
C ALA A 215 -2.65 24.30 -13.65
N VAL A 216 -3.23 25.43 -13.24
CA VAL A 216 -3.27 25.86 -11.83
C VAL A 216 -4.21 24.95 -11.03
N HIS A 217 -5.39 24.66 -11.58
CA HIS A 217 -6.34 23.73 -10.97
C HIS A 217 -5.76 22.33 -10.79
N LEU A 218 -4.93 21.88 -11.74
CA LEU A 218 -4.23 20.60 -11.65
C LEU A 218 -3.29 20.55 -10.44
N VAL A 219 -2.61 21.64 -10.09
CA VAL A 219 -1.72 21.68 -8.91
C VAL A 219 -2.49 21.44 -7.61
N ASP A 220 -3.63 22.12 -7.41
CA ASP A 220 -4.52 21.91 -6.25
C ASP A 220 -4.97 20.44 -6.15
N ILE A 221 -5.37 19.87 -7.30
CA ILE A 221 -5.84 18.49 -7.36
C ILE A 221 -4.72 17.49 -7.07
N LEU A 222 -3.53 17.66 -7.67
CA LEU A 222 -2.37 16.80 -7.41
C LEU A 222 -1.93 16.89 -5.96
N TYR A 223 -1.92 18.08 -5.36
CA TYR A 223 -1.61 18.24 -3.94
C TYR A 223 -2.59 17.44 -3.08
N SER A 224 -3.90 17.60 -3.32
CA SER A 224 -4.94 16.91 -2.53
C SER A 224 -4.86 15.38 -2.67
N TYR A 225 -4.47 14.89 -3.86
CA TYR A 225 -4.23 13.48 -4.13
C TYR A 225 -3.00 12.96 -3.38
N CYS A 226 -1.87 13.67 -3.44
CA CYS A 226 -0.64 13.32 -2.71
C CYS A 226 -0.88 13.30 -1.20
N PHE A 227 -1.56 14.33 -0.69
CA PHE A 227 -1.94 14.42 0.73
C PHE A 227 -2.74 13.20 1.17
N THR A 228 -3.77 12.85 0.39
CA THR A 228 -4.65 11.72 0.70
C THR A 228 -3.88 10.40 0.68
N LEU A 229 -3.07 10.14 -0.34
CA LEU A 229 -2.30 8.89 -0.40
C LEU A 229 -1.28 8.76 0.72
N ARG A 230 -0.61 9.85 1.12
CA ARG A 230 0.29 9.81 2.28
C ARG A 230 -0.47 9.57 3.59
N LEU A 231 -1.65 10.16 3.75
CA LEU A 231 -2.48 9.96 4.94
C LEU A 231 -2.94 8.50 5.07
N TYR A 232 -3.28 7.87 3.95
CA TYR A 232 -3.76 6.49 3.88
C TYR A 232 -2.67 5.45 3.64
N ASN A 233 -1.39 5.82 3.75
CA ASN A 233 -0.24 4.93 3.49
C ASN A 233 -0.39 4.16 2.16
N GLY A 234 -0.88 4.84 1.12
CA GLY A 234 -1.11 4.28 -0.22
C GLY A 234 -2.40 3.46 -0.39
N ASP A 235 -3.09 3.08 0.69
CA ASP A 235 -4.30 2.24 0.65
C ASP A 235 -5.57 3.06 0.94
N TRP A 236 -6.00 3.84 -0.06
CA TRP A 236 -7.25 4.57 0.02
C TRP A 236 -8.49 3.68 -0.07
N GLU A 237 -8.35 2.43 -0.54
CA GLU A 237 -9.46 1.48 -0.70
C GLU A 237 -9.96 0.94 0.65
N SER A 238 -9.13 1.01 1.69
CA SER A 238 -9.49 0.66 3.08
C SER A 238 -10.65 1.50 3.64
N ASP A 239 -10.75 2.77 3.25
CA ASP A 239 -11.83 3.69 3.59
C ASP A 239 -12.10 4.67 2.42
N PRO A 240 -12.86 4.22 1.40
CA PRO A 240 -13.15 5.01 0.20
C PRO A 240 -13.94 6.29 0.51
N THR A 241 -14.83 6.27 1.51
CA THR A 241 -15.61 7.45 1.89
C THR A 241 -14.74 8.49 2.59
N GLY A 242 -13.90 8.09 3.54
CA GLY A 242 -12.99 9.01 4.22
C GLY A 242 -11.92 9.56 3.29
N SER A 243 -11.30 8.72 2.45
CA SER A 243 -10.27 9.16 1.51
C SER A 243 -10.76 10.25 0.55
N VAL A 244 -11.96 10.07 -0.02
CA VAL A 244 -12.55 11.12 -0.88
C VAL A 244 -12.98 12.35 -0.07
N THR A 245 -13.41 12.19 1.17
CA THR A 245 -13.71 13.33 2.06
C THR A 245 -12.45 14.16 2.32
N VAL A 246 -11.29 13.52 2.46
CA VAL A 246 -10.00 14.21 2.60
C VAL A 246 -9.66 14.99 1.34
N VAL A 247 -9.75 14.37 0.15
CA VAL A 247 -9.57 15.07 -1.13
C VAL A 247 -10.45 16.31 -1.23
N LEU A 248 -11.76 16.17 -0.96
CA LEU A 248 -12.72 17.27 -1.02
C LEU A 248 -12.48 18.34 0.06
N THR A 249 -11.81 18.01 1.16
CA THR A 249 -11.49 18.98 2.21
C THR A 249 -10.25 19.79 1.85
N VAL A 250 -9.23 19.13 1.30
CA VAL A 250 -7.93 19.76 0.98
C VAL A 250 -7.97 20.53 -0.35
N SER A 251 -8.76 20.07 -1.32
CA SER A 251 -8.88 20.69 -2.65
C SER A 251 -9.92 21.82 -2.65
N SER A 252 -9.49 23.04 -2.99
CA SER A 252 -10.42 24.15 -3.26
C SER A 252 -11.25 23.87 -4.52
N VAL A 253 -10.62 23.28 -5.54
CA VAL A 253 -11.18 23.07 -6.87
C VAL A 253 -12.26 21.99 -6.89
N LEU A 254 -12.06 20.89 -6.16
CA LEU A 254 -13.00 19.78 -6.06
C LEU A 254 -13.98 19.97 -4.90
N GLY A 255 -13.51 20.51 -3.78
CA GLY A 255 -14.28 20.67 -2.55
C GLY A 255 -15.28 21.80 -2.55
N GLN A 256 -14.80 23.00 -2.91
CA GLN A 256 -15.57 24.26 -2.86
C GLN A 256 -15.94 24.79 -4.25
N GLY A 257 -15.41 24.19 -5.31
CA GLY A 257 -15.56 24.72 -6.66
C GLY A 257 -14.76 26.01 -6.89
N GLY A 258 -13.69 26.20 -6.13
CA GLY A 258 -12.76 27.32 -6.30
C GLY A 258 -12.14 27.37 -7.70
N GLN A 259 -11.69 28.57 -8.08
CA GLN A 259 -11.06 28.86 -9.36
C GLN A 259 -9.75 29.62 -9.11
N PRO A 260 -8.75 28.98 -8.47
CA PRO A 260 -7.50 29.65 -8.18
C PRO A 260 -6.84 30.11 -9.48
N GLU A 261 -6.41 31.36 -9.51
CA GLU A 261 -5.82 31.99 -10.70
C GLU A 261 -4.30 31.81 -10.75
N THR A 262 -3.68 31.54 -9.60
CA THR A 262 -2.22 31.36 -9.47
C THR A 262 -1.86 30.08 -8.72
N VAL A 263 -0.65 29.56 -9.01
CA VAL A 263 -0.09 28.41 -8.27
C VAL A 263 0.03 28.74 -6.78
N SER A 264 0.43 29.97 -6.44
CA SER A 264 0.54 30.43 -5.06
C SER A 264 -0.79 30.38 -4.32
N GLU A 265 -1.88 30.83 -4.95
CA GLU A 265 -3.23 30.78 -4.39
C GLU A 265 -3.71 29.33 -4.17
N ALA A 266 -3.55 28.48 -5.18
CA ALA A 266 -3.90 27.06 -5.11
C ALA A 266 -3.17 26.36 -3.95
N LEU A 267 -1.85 26.56 -3.84
CA LEU A 267 -1.03 25.95 -2.79
C LEU A 267 -1.32 26.54 -1.41
N SER A 268 -1.57 27.84 -1.30
CA SER A 268 -1.89 28.49 -0.02
C SER A 268 -3.13 27.90 0.61
N TYR A 269 -4.20 27.68 -0.19
CA TYR A 269 -5.40 27.02 0.30
C TYR A 269 -5.12 25.60 0.79
N CYS A 270 -4.42 24.80 -0.02
CA CYS A 270 -4.08 23.42 0.33
C CYS A 270 -3.22 23.31 1.60
N LEU A 271 -2.24 24.22 1.77
CA LEU A 271 -1.40 24.30 2.95
C LEU A 271 -2.18 24.74 4.19
N GLU A 272 -3.11 25.69 4.06
CA GLU A 272 -4.01 26.10 5.13
C GLU A 272 -4.87 24.92 5.59
N GLN A 273 -5.45 24.16 4.66
CA GLN A 273 -6.22 22.96 5.00
C GLN A 273 -5.35 21.90 5.67
N THR A 274 -4.12 21.67 5.18
CA THR A 274 -3.15 20.74 5.78
C THR A 274 -2.81 21.11 7.21
N CYS A 275 -2.76 22.42 7.53
CA CYS A 275 -2.48 22.93 8.87
C CYS A 275 -3.75 23.12 9.72
N SER A 276 -4.93 22.76 9.22
CA SER A 276 -6.19 22.91 9.93
C SER A 276 -6.29 21.97 11.15
N PRO A 277 -7.15 22.27 12.13
CA PRO A 277 -7.35 21.40 13.30
C PRO A 277 -7.73 19.96 12.94
N GLY A 278 -8.38 19.74 11.78
CA GLY A 278 -8.75 18.41 11.29
C GLY A 278 -7.55 17.52 10.97
N PHE A 279 -6.43 18.12 10.56
CA PHE A 279 -5.20 17.41 10.17
C PHE A 279 -4.00 17.74 11.08
N ARG A 280 -4.24 18.30 12.27
CA ARG A 280 -3.16 18.68 13.22
C ARG A 280 -2.15 17.57 13.54
N HIS A 281 -2.54 16.31 13.38
CA HIS A 281 -1.73 15.12 13.68
C HIS A 281 -0.83 14.68 12.52
N THR A 282 -0.97 15.25 11.32
CA THR A 282 -0.27 14.80 10.10
C THR A 282 1.11 15.43 9.88
N GLY A 283 1.59 16.26 10.83
CA GLY A 283 2.92 16.89 10.75
C GLY A 283 2.93 18.36 10.28
N GLY A 284 1.75 18.95 10.07
CA GLY A 284 1.57 20.39 9.86
C GLY A 284 2.32 20.95 8.65
N LEU A 285 2.86 22.17 8.78
CA LEU A 285 3.45 22.89 7.66
C LEU A 285 4.65 22.16 7.02
N ARG A 286 5.50 21.50 7.81
CA ARG A 286 6.67 20.76 7.26
C ARG A 286 6.22 19.61 6.38
N PHE A 287 5.17 18.90 6.79
CA PHE A 287 4.55 17.86 5.98
C PHE A 287 3.92 18.44 4.71
N GLY A 288 3.18 19.55 4.83
CA GLY A 288 2.60 20.26 3.69
C GLY A 288 3.62 20.73 2.66
N LEU A 289 4.76 21.28 3.10
CA LEU A 289 5.85 21.68 2.21
C LEU A 289 6.54 20.48 1.54
N GLY A 290 6.60 19.32 2.22
CA GLY A 290 7.09 18.08 1.65
C GLY A 290 6.20 17.55 0.53
N LEU A 291 4.87 17.74 0.62
CA LEU A 291 3.94 17.37 -0.45
C LEU A 291 4.17 18.17 -1.74
N LEU A 292 4.78 19.35 -1.68
CA LEU A 292 5.16 20.09 -2.88
C LEU A 292 6.24 19.34 -3.68
N ASP A 293 7.13 18.59 -3.02
CA ASP A 293 8.09 17.72 -3.71
C ASP A 293 7.40 16.56 -4.41
N ASP A 294 6.32 16.03 -3.84
CA ASP A 294 5.53 14.98 -4.48
C ASP A 294 4.82 15.50 -5.72
N VAL A 295 4.21 16.69 -5.63
CA VAL A 295 3.59 17.35 -6.79
C VAL A 295 4.63 17.60 -7.89
N VAL A 296 5.81 18.11 -7.54
CA VAL A 296 6.92 18.30 -8.49
C VAL A 296 7.38 16.97 -9.10
N SER A 297 7.46 15.91 -8.30
CA SER A 297 7.84 14.57 -8.76
C SER A 297 6.83 14.02 -9.76
N LEU A 298 5.52 14.15 -9.48
CA LEU A 298 4.44 13.77 -10.39
C LEU A 298 4.47 14.56 -11.70
N LEU A 299 4.64 15.88 -11.63
CA LEU A 299 4.77 16.74 -12.81
C LEU A 299 5.99 16.35 -13.67
N SER A 300 7.07 15.93 -13.02
CA SER A 300 8.29 15.47 -13.70
C SER A 300 8.15 14.13 -14.42
N LEU A 301 7.11 13.34 -14.11
CA LEU A 301 6.78 12.12 -14.87
C LEU A 301 6.14 12.43 -16.24
N GLY A 302 5.69 13.67 -16.46
CA GLY A 302 5.02 14.10 -17.69
C GLY A 302 3.56 13.64 -17.79
N GLY A 303 2.97 13.85 -18.97
CA GLY A 303 1.53 13.66 -19.20
C GLY A 303 1.04 12.25 -18.85
N ASP A 304 1.78 11.22 -19.25
CA ASP A 304 1.40 9.82 -19.03
C ASP A 304 1.33 9.46 -17.53
N GLY A 305 2.32 9.90 -16.74
CA GLY A 305 2.33 9.71 -15.28
C GLY A 305 1.20 10.49 -14.59
N LEU A 306 0.94 11.73 -15.03
CA LEU A 306 -0.15 12.56 -14.54
C LEU A 306 -1.52 11.93 -14.83
N VAL A 307 -1.72 11.39 -16.03
CA VAL A 307 -2.95 10.67 -16.40
C VAL A 307 -3.14 9.43 -15.52
N CYS A 308 -2.08 8.67 -15.22
CA CYS A 308 -2.17 7.56 -14.27
C CYS A 308 -2.58 7.99 -12.86
N GLY A 309 -1.99 9.08 -12.33
CA GLY A 309 -2.37 9.62 -11.03
C GLY A 309 -3.82 10.13 -10.98
N LEU A 310 -4.25 10.84 -12.03
CA LEU A 310 -5.64 11.30 -12.15
C LEU A 310 -6.62 10.14 -12.35
N CYS A 311 -6.22 9.07 -13.04
CA CYS A 311 -6.99 7.85 -13.16
C CYS A 311 -7.20 7.17 -11.80
N ASP A 312 -6.17 7.17 -10.95
CA ASP A 312 -6.28 6.64 -9.60
C ASP A 312 -7.21 7.49 -8.72
N LEU A 313 -7.07 8.82 -8.77
CA LEU A 313 -8.00 9.74 -8.12
C LEU A 313 -9.44 9.56 -8.62
N HIS A 314 -9.63 9.29 -9.91
CA HIS A 314 -10.94 8.99 -10.49
C HIS A 314 -11.55 7.72 -9.91
N ARG A 315 -10.74 6.66 -9.73
CA ARG A 315 -11.15 5.43 -9.04
C ARG A 315 -11.49 5.68 -7.58
N MET A 316 -10.70 6.49 -6.89
CA MET A 316 -10.96 6.90 -5.50
C MET A 316 -12.33 7.56 -5.36
N ILE A 317 -12.62 8.58 -6.18
CA ILE A 317 -13.92 9.27 -6.19
C ILE A 317 -15.07 8.29 -6.49
N LYS A 318 -14.90 7.40 -7.49
CA LYS A 318 -15.89 6.37 -7.80
C LYS A 318 -16.10 5.40 -6.64
N GLY A 319 -15.05 5.05 -5.89
CA GLY A 319 -15.09 4.28 -4.65
C GLY A 319 -16.04 4.91 -3.63
N GLY A 320 -15.76 6.15 -3.22
CA GLY A 320 -16.63 6.89 -2.29
C GLY A 320 -18.06 7.07 -2.81
N MET A 321 -18.25 7.27 -4.12
CA MET A 321 -19.59 7.31 -4.73
C MET A 321 -20.37 6.00 -4.59
N ARG A 322 -19.71 4.84 -4.64
CA ARG A 322 -20.37 3.54 -4.46
C ARG A 322 -20.85 3.39 -3.01
N GLU A 323 -20.02 3.74 -2.03
CA GLU A 323 -20.38 3.65 -0.61
C GLU A 323 -21.51 4.60 -0.24
N VAL A 324 -21.45 5.86 -0.69
CA VAL A 324 -22.52 6.84 -0.49
C VAL A 324 -23.85 6.39 -1.12
N LYS A 325 -23.83 5.53 -2.15
CA LYS A 325 -25.05 4.94 -2.73
C LYS A 325 -25.61 3.80 -1.86
N LEU A 326 -24.74 2.99 -1.26
CA LEU A 326 -25.13 1.87 -0.39
C LEU A 326 -25.75 2.34 0.92
N ASP A 327 -25.33 3.51 1.43
CA ASP A 327 -26.00 4.15 2.57
C ASP A 327 -27.47 4.47 2.23
N LYS A 328 -28.39 3.81 2.94
CA LYS A 328 -29.84 3.96 2.75
C LYS A 328 -30.38 5.23 3.42
N ALA A 329 -29.64 5.85 4.33
CA ALA A 329 -30.06 7.08 4.97
C ALA A 329 -30.15 8.21 3.93
N ARG A 330 -31.27 8.92 3.89
CA ARG A 330 -31.48 10.06 2.98
C ARG A 330 -31.53 11.33 3.81
N ASN A 331 -30.45 12.10 3.75
CA ASN A 331 -30.36 13.42 4.37
C ASN A 331 -29.77 14.45 3.39
N ALA A 332 -29.93 15.74 3.72
CA ALA A 332 -29.44 16.84 2.89
C ALA A 332 -27.91 16.79 2.70
N LYS A 333 -27.17 16.43 3.76
CA LYS A 333 -25.71 16.28 3.76
C LYS A 333 -25.24 15.26 2.72
N ARG A 334 -25.87 14.09 2.67
CA ARG A 334 -25.58 13.04 1.67
C ARG A 334 -25.84 13.52 0.25
N THR A 335 -26.93 14.24 0.04
CA THR A 335 -27.28 14.77 -1.29
C THR A 335 -26.22 15.76 -1.77
N GLU A 336 -25.74 16.62 -0.88
CA GLU A 336 -24.68 17.57 -1.18
C GLU A 336 -23.34 16.86 -1.48
N ILE A 337 -22.95 15.89 -0.66
CA ILE A 337 -21.74 15.08 -0.89
C ILE A 337 -21.82 14.39 -2.25
N LYS A 338 -22.93 13.73 -2.57
CA LYS A 338 -23.14 13.08 -3.86
C LYS A 338 -23.02 14.04 -5.04
N ARG A 339 -23.53 15.27 -4.90
CA ARG A 339 -23.41 16.32 -5.92
C ARG A 339 -21.94 16.71 -6.13
N ARG A 340 -21.21 16.96 -5.05
CA ARG A 340 -19.77 17.29 -5.11
C ARG A 340 -18.95 16.16 -5.73
N LEU A 341 -19.20 14.91 -5.32
CA LEU A 341 -18.55 13.73 -5.90
C LEU A 341 -18.80 13.60 -7.40
N THR A 342 -20.05 13.80 -7.85
CA THR A 342 -20.39 13.73 -9.27
C THR A 342 -19.72 14.85 -10.07
N ALA A 343 -19.63 16.06 -9.51
CA ALA A 343 -18.93 17.16 -10.14
C ALA A 343 -17.42 16.93 -10.19
N GLY A 344 -16.83 16.43 -9.10
CA GLY A 344 -15.42 16.08 -9.00
C GLY A 344 -15.02 14.98 -9.97
N GLU A 345 -15.81 13.90 -10.05
CA GLU A 345 -15.61 12.78 -10.99
C GLU A 345 -15.53 13.26 -12.44
N ARG A 346 -16.47 14.12 -12.86
CA ARG A 346 -16.46 14.71 -14.21
C ARG A 346 -15.29 15.64 -14.43
N LYS A 347 -14.92 16.45 -13.43
CA LYS A 347 -13.81 17.40 -13.53
C LYS A 347 -12.47 16.68 -13.64
N VAL A 348 -12.25 15.65 -12.82
CA VAL A 348 -11.03 14.81 -12.88
C VAL A 348 -10.96 14.09 -14.22
N TYR A 349 -12.06 13.51 -14.71
CA TYR A 349 -12.08 12.87 -16.02
C TYR A 349 -11.78 13.86 -17.16
N PHE A 350 -12.36 15.06 -17.12
CA PHE A 350 -12.04 16.11 -18.09
C PHE A 350 -10.56 16.50 -18.06
N LEU A 351 -9.98 16.64 -16.86
CA LEU A 351 -8.55 16.91 -16.69
C LEU A 351 -7.67 15.78 -17.22
N MET A 352 -8.05 14.51 -17.04
CA MET A 352 -7.32 13.37 -17.64
C MET A 352 -7.23 13.52 -19.16
N CYS A 353 -8.36 13.78 -19.82
CA CYS A 353 -8.42 14.01 -21.26
C CYS A 353 -7.61 15.25 -21.67
N TRP A 354 -7.69 16.33 -20.90
CA TRP A 354 -6.97 17.58 -21.20
C TRP A 354 -5.45 17.42 -21.05
N VAL A 355 -4.97 16.78 -19.98
CA VAL A 355 -3.55 16.49 -19.74
C VAL A 355 -2.97 15.64 -20.88
N HIS A 356 -3.70 14.62 -21.35
CA HIS A 356 -3.27 13.77 -22.45
C HIS A 356 -3.05 14.54 -23.78
N GLU A 357 -3.77 15.64 -23.98
CA GLU A 357 -3.64 16.48 -25.17
C GLU A 357 -2.55 17.57 -25.06
N GLN A 358 -1.99 17.81 -23.87
CA GLN A 358 -0.99 18.87 -23.70
C GLN A 358 0.43 18.41 -24.07
N PRO A 359 1.28 19.33 -24.57
CA PRO A 359 2.68 19.03 -24.83
C PRO A 359 3.48 18.88 -23.53
N ALA A 360 4.53 18.06 -23.56
CA ALA A 360 5.26 17.64 -22.36
C ALA A 360 5.99 18.80 -21.64
N GLU A 361 6.35 19.85 -22.38
CA GLU A 361 7.07 21.04 -21.88
C GLU A 361 6.25 21.85 -20.87
N VAL A 362 4.91 21.74 -20.92
CA VAL A 362 4.00 22.40 -19.98
C VAL A 362 4.26 21.92 -18.56
N TRP A 363 4.50 20.62 -18.39
CA TRP A 363 4.67 20.00 -17.07
C TRP A 363 6.00 20.35 -16.43
N SER A 364 7.06 20.44 -17.23
CA SER A 364 8.38 20.91 -16.75
C SER A 364 8.31 22.37 -16.29
N SER A 365 7.58 23.22 -17.03
CA SER A 365 7.38 24.62 -16.68
C SER A 365 6.55 24.76 -15.39
N LEU A 366 5.47 23.99 -15.28
CA LEU A 366 4.61 23.97 -14.09
C LEU A 366 5.35 23.45 -12.85
N ALA A 367 6.18 22.41 -12.99
CA ALA A 367 7.05 21.91 -11.93
C ALA A 367 8.02 22.98 -11.43
N GLY A 368 8.58 23.79 -12.35
CA GLY A 368 9.41 24.94 -12.01
C GLY A 368 8.68 25.99 -11.17
N LEU A 369 7.42 26.30 -11.51
CA LEU A 369 6.59 27.23 -10.73
C LEU A 369 6.30 26.70 -9.32
N VAL A 370 5.90 25.44 -9.18
CA VAL A 370 5.66 24.82 -7.86
C VAL A 370 6.94 24.80 -7.02
N THR A 371 8.09 24.51 -7.64
CA THR A 371 9.40 24.54 -6.97
C THR A 371 9.75 25.95 -6.48
N ALA A 372 9.48 26.99 -7.28
CA ALA A 372 9.72 28.37 -6.89
C ALA A 372 8.85 28.80 -5.70
N GLU A 373 7.55 28.47 -5.72
CA GLU A 373 6.62 28.73 -4.61
C GLU A 373 7.06 28.01 -3.32
N LYS A 374 7.49 26.75 -3.44
CA LYS A 374 8.04 25.99 -2.31
C LYS A 374 9.25 26.69 -1.70
N ASN A 375 10.23 27.08 -2.53
CA ASN A 375 11.44 27.73 -2.05
C ASN A 375 11.12 29.06 -1.36
N ALA A 376 10.22 29.86 -1.94
CA ALA A 376 9.75 31.10 -1.32
C ALA A 376 9.09 30.85 0.04
N ALA A 377 8.25 29.82 0.17
CA ALA A 377 7.63 29.45 1.43
C ALA A 377 8.65 28.94 2.48
N VAL A 378 9.63 28.15 2.07
CA VAL A 378 10.71 27.66 2.94
C VAL A 378 11.58 28.82 3.44
N ASP A 379 11.94 29.75 2.55
CA ASP A 379 12.75 30.92 2.89
C ASP A 379 12.02 31.85 3.85
N TYR A 380 10.71 32.04 3.67
CA TYR A 380 9.88 32.80 4.61
C TYR A 380 9.92 32.19 6.03
N VAL A 381 9.72 30.87 6.14
CA VAL A 381 9.76 30.14 7.42
C VAL A 381 11.16 30.18 8.04
N ALA A 382 12.22 30.05 7.24
CA ALA A 382 13.60 30.13 7.71
C ALA A 382 14.02 31.56 8.13
N GLY A 383 13.46 32.57 7.47
CA GLY A 383 13.69 33.99 7.75
C GLY A 383 13.08 34.43 9.10
N ASP A 384 11.89 33.93 9.42
CA ASP A 384 11.22 34.21 10.69
C ASP A 384 11.98 33.61 11.89
N GLY A 385 12.68 32.49 11.68
CA GLY A 385 13.59 31.87 12.66
C GLY A 385 14.89 32.63 12.94
N LYS A 386 15.25 33.64 12.12
CA LYS A 386 16.46 34.48 12.29
C LYS A 386 16.15 35.94 12.64
N GLY A 387 14.90 36.27 12.93
CA GLY A 387 14.42 37.63 13.27
C GLY A 387 14.61 38.06 14.73
N GLY A 388 15.25 37.27 15.59
CA GLY A 388 15.56 37.63 16.97
C GLY A 388 16.89 38.40 17.09
N GLY A 389 16.86 39.71 16.87
CA GLY A 389 17.92 40.60 17.35
C GLY A 389 18.83 41.21 16.30
N ARG A 390 18.32 42.16 15.51
CA ARG A 390 19.13 43.32 15.11
C ARG A 390 18.35 44.59 15.37
N GLY A 391 18.85 45.33 16.35
CA GLY A 391 18.26 46.55 16.87
C GLY A 391 17.90 47.53 15.76
N ARG A 392 16.65 47.97 15.81
CA ARG A 392 16.20 49.14 15.06
C ARG A 392 15.42 50.02 16.03
N ASN A 393 15.87 51.25 16.10
CA ASN A 393 15.60 52.25 17.13
C ASN A 393 14.12 52.35 17.53
N LYS A 394 13.91 52.51 18.84
CA LYS A 394 12.65 52.96 19.47
C LYS A 394 12.08 54.15 18.70
N ALA A 395 10.98 53.92 17.99
CA ALA A 395 9.94 54.90 17.80
C ALA A 395 8.67 54.28 18.40
N GLU A 396 8.24 54.84 19.53
CA GLU A 396 7.03 54.43 20.24
C GLU A 396 5.80 54.73 19.39
N THR A 397 5.14 53.67 18.90
CA THR A 397 3.77 53.78 18.42
C THR A 397 2.95 52.75 19.17
N LYS A 398 2.14 53.22 20.12
CA LYS A 398 1.18 52.42 20.90
C LYS A 398 0.16 51.78 19.95
N GLY A 399 0.33 50.49 19.63
CA GLY A 399 -0.68 49.63 19.03
C GLY A 399 -1.18 48.63 20.07
N LYS A 400 -2.50 48.60 20.30
CA LYS A 400 -3.17 47.69 21.24
C LYS A 400 -2.86 46.23 20.88
N VAL A 401 -2.41 45.46 21.86
CA VAL A 401 -2.42 44.00 21.82
C VAL A 401 -3.89 43.56 21.77
N ILE A 402 -4.27 42.89 20.69
CA ILE A 402 -5.54 42.18 20.56
C ILE A 402 -5.17 40.73 20.83
N ILE A 403 -5.91 40.10 21.74
CA ILE A 403 -5.72 38.75 22.33
C ILE A 403 -5.11 38.85 23.75
N GLU A 404 -6.03 38.98 24.72
CA GLU A 404 -5.86 38.41 26.07
C GLU A 404 -6.44 36.99 26.02
N GLU A 405 -5.70 36.01 26.54
CA GLU A 405 -6.22 34.68 26.84
C GLU A 405 -7.28 34.80 27.94
N VAL A 406 -8.46 34.20 27.73
CA VAL A 406 -9.47 34.00 28.77
C VAL A 406 -9.30 32.62 29.37
#